data_AF-A0A6B2UDK1-F1
#
_entry.id   AF-A0A6B2UDK1-F1
#
_cell.length_a   1.000
_cell.length_b   1.000
_cell.length_c   1.000
_cell.angle_alpha   90.00
_cell.angle_beta   90.00
_cell.angle_gamma   90.00
#
_symmetry.space_group_name_H-M   'P 1'
#
loop_
_entity.id
_entity.type
_entity.pdbx_description
1 polymer ?
#
loop_
_entity_poly.entity_id
_entity_poly.type
_entity_poly.pdbx_seq_one_letter_code
_entity_poly.pdbx_strand_id
1 'polypeptide(L)'
;MNNVFDFGLDRLAPADNASEEVKEDFRSGDLTVLSRHDTTPNGSHSFVLAHDRSVTWEVPGEPQLVAIAVARDLRESTFTFETSRHATASFAQNWLADRGCPLDQIALRGGDFIEPADDLTIRVEQQIQTSGSRYEVLDTYTSDDDPSEAWTLVRDPEADQAPVRLFHEEWNHDAGTYTIREGAFADVGAAQTWLDKRSGPLPEPPEYSDRNGDAIRARVALSRSAGATAIPQASLDAPRTMMAKPLQTPVQGRLL
;
A
#
# COMPACT_ATOMS: atom_id res chain seq x y z
N MET A 1 -18.12 16.29 10.82
CA MET A 1 -18.93 15.46 11.74
C MET A 1 -18.20 14.14 11.87
N ASN A 2 -17.57 13.89 13.02
CA ASN A 2 -16.88 12.63 13.28
C ASN A 2 -17.92 11.52 13.23
N ASN A 3 -17.82 10.67 12.22
CA ASN A 3 -18.65 9.47 12.12
C ASN A 3 -18.13 8.52 13.20
N VAL A 4 -18.69 8.62 14.40
CA VAL A 4 -18.28 7.82 15.54
C VAL A 4 -18.45 6.35 15.13
N PHE A 5 -17.39 5.55 15.27
CA PHE A 5 -17.46 4.11 15.11
C PHE A 5 -18.45 3.56 16.15
N ASP A 6 -19.68 3.34 15.72
CA ASP A 6 -20.65 2.59 16.49
C ASP A 6 -20.86 1.22 15.83
N PHE A 7 -20.62 0.18 16.63
CA PHE A 7 -20.86 -1.21 16.30
C PHE A 7 -22.14 -1.74 16.97
N GLY A 8 -22.96 -0.90 17.59
CA GLY A 8 -24.25 -1.31 18.18
C GLY A 8 -24.11 -2.39 19.26
N LEU A 9 -23.06 -2.31 20.08
CA LEU A 9 -22.71 -3.33 21.08
C LEU A 9 -23.32 -3.08 22.47
N ASP A 10 -24.07 -1.99 22.66
CA ASP A 10 -24.56 -1.54 23.97
C ASP A 10 -25.45 -2.55 24.71
N ARG A 11 -26.05 -3.50 23.98
CA ARG A 11 -26.94 -4.54 24.53
C ARG A 11 -26.35 -5.94 24.48
N LEU A 12 -25.08 -6.06 24.10
CA LEU A 12 -24.40 -7.33 23.95
C LEU A 12 -23.24 -7.43 24.94
N ALA A 13 -23.04 -8.61 25.50
CA ALA A 13 -21.88 -8.92 26.31
C ALA A 13 -20.71 -9.41 25.41
N PRO A 14 -19.44 -9.20 25.79
CA PRO A 14 -18.35 -9.86 25.10
C PRO A 14 -18.50 -11.39 25.22
N ALA A 15 -18.24 -12.12 24.14
CA ALA A 15 -18.30 -13.58 24.13
C ALA A 15 -17.15 -14.22 24.93
N ASP A 16 -16.04 -13.50 25.05
CA ASP A 16 -14.81 -13.90 25.74
C ASP A 16 -14.02 -12.69 26.23
N ASN A 17 -13.00 -12.93 27.07
CA ASN A 17 -12.15 -11.88 27.61
C ASN A 17 -11.37 -11.11 26.52
N ALA A 18 -11.02 -11.77 25.41
CA ALA A 18 -10.29 -11.12 24.33
C ALA A 18 -11.14 -10.05 23.65
N SER A 19 -12.43 -10.34 23.45
CA SER A 19 -13.40 -9.39 22.90
C SER A 19 -13.68 -8.23 23.85
N GLU A 20 -13.64 -8.48 25.17
CA GLU A 20 -13.74 -7.43 26.19
C GLU A 20 -12.53 -6.50 26.15
N GLU A 21 -11.32 -7.06 26.21
CA GLU A 21 -10.04 -6.35 26.17
C GLU A 21 -9.92 -5.48 24.91
N VAL A 22 -10.18 -6.06 23.73
CA VAL A 22 -10.17 -5.31 22.46
C VAL A 22 -11.16 -4.15 22.50
N LYS A 23 -12.37 -4.34 23.04
CA LYS A 23 -13.38 -3.28 23.12
C LYS A 23 -12.96 -2.16 24.09
N GLU A 24 -12.35 -2.49 25.22
CA GLU A 24 -11.90 -1.52 26.22
C GLU A 24 -10.74 -0.66 25.72
N ASP A 25 -9.82 -1.28 24.98
CA ASP A 25 -8.66 -0.60 24.39
C ASP A 25 -8.99 0.15 23.10
N PHE A 26 -10.08 -0.21 22.43
CA PHE A 26 -10.48 0.43 21.17
C PHE A 26 -10.75 1.93 21.34
N ARG A 27 -9.94 2.76 20.66
CA ARG A 27 -10.09 4.22 20.61
C ARG A 27 -10.62 4.65 19.24
N SER A 28 -11.94 4.62 19.09
CA SER A 28 -12.63 5.02 17.85
C SER A 28 -12.31 6.44 17.37
N GLY A 29 -11.91 7.34 18.28
CA GLY A 29 -11.65 8.75 17.97
C GLY A 29 -10.43 8.97 17.10
N ASP A 30 -9.51 8.00 17.06
CA ASP A 30 -8.23 8.11 16.36
C ASP A 30 -8.29 7.45 14.97
N LEU A 31 -9.39 6.79 14.63
CA LEU A 31 -9.54 6.04 13.39
C LEU A 31 -10.30 6.82 12.31
N THR A 32 -9.77 6.80 11.08
CA THR A 32 -10.49 7.22 9.87
C THR A 32 -10.95 5.98 9.11
N VAL A 33 -12.26 5.79 8.96
CA VAL A 33 -12.80 4.70 8.13
C VAL A 33 -12.39 4.89 6.68
N LEU A 34 -11.72 3.89 6.10
CA LEU A 34 -11.42 3.83 4.66
C LEU A 34 -12.51 3.05 3.93
N SER A 35 -12.92 1.90 4.46
CA SER A 35 -14.03 1.12 3.91
C SER A 35 -14.75 0.34 5.01
N ARG A 36 -16.05 0.11 4.83
CA ARG A 36 -16.90 -0.60 5.79
C ARG A 36 -17.94 -1.45 5.06
N HIS A 37 -18.07 -2.69 5.52
CA HIS A 37 -19.11 -3.61 5.08
C HIS A 37 -19.87 -4.18 6.29
N ASP A 38 -21.19 -4.04 6.28
CA ASP A 38 -22.07 -4.67 7.26
C ASP A 38 -22.91 -5.74 6.55
N THR A 39 -22.94 -6.96 7.11
CA THR A 39 -23.75 -8.06 6.54
C THR A 39 -25.24 -7.76 6.69
N THR A 40 -26.04 -8.09 5.67
CA THR A 40 -27.49 -7.87 5.68
C THR A 40 -28.24 -9.18 5.92
N PRO A 41 -29.48 -9.15 6.47
CA PRO A 41 -30.25 -7.96 6.86
C PRO A 41 -29.99 -7.45 8.29
N ASN A 42 -29.31 -8.22 9.13
CA ASN A 42 -29.25 -7.99 10.57
C ASN A 42 -27.95 -7.39 11.09
N GLY A 43 -26.96 -7.14 10.24
CA GLY A 43 -25.66 -6.66 10.69
C GLY A 43 -24.95 -7.67 11.58
N SER A 44 -25.12 -8.98 11.36
CA SER A 44 -24.49 -10.01 12.21
C SER A 44 -22.96 -9.88 12.24
N HIS A 45 -22.38 -9.36 11.17
CA HIS A 45 -20.97 -9.04 11.04
C HIS A 45 -20.79 -7.61 10.52
N SER A 46 -19.83 -6.90 11.10
CA SER A 46 -19.29 -5.64 10.60
C SER A 46 -17.80 -5.82 10.33
N PHE A 47 -17.37 -5.41 9.14
CA PHE A 47 -15.98 -5.40 8.71
C PHE A 47 -15.58 -3.98 8.40
N VAL A 48 -14.45 -3.53 8.93
CA VAL A 48 -13.94 -2.18 8.68
C VAL A 48 -12.45 -2.23 8.40
N LEU A 49 -12.04 -1.49 7.37
CA LEU A 49 -10.65 -1.11 7.14
C LEU A 49 -10.52 0.38 7.47
N ALA A 50 -9.61 0.72 8.36
CA ALA A 50 -9.42 2.08 8.85
C ALA A 50 -7.96 2.47 8.86
N HIS A 51 -7.70 3.77 8.73
CA HIS A 51 -6.40 4.37 9.01
C HIS A 51 -6.38 4.84 10.46
N ASP A 52 -5.37 4.42 11.23
CA ASP A 52 -5.12 4.86 12.59
C ASP A 52 -4.25 6.13 12.59
N ARG A 53 -4.80 7.23 13.09
CA ARG A 53 -4.14 8.53 13.12
C ARG A 53 -3.35 8.77 14.41
N SER A 54 -3.46 7.91 15.43
CA SER A 54 -2.64 8.06 16.64
C SER A 54 -1.17 7.73 16.36
N VAL A 55 -0.92 6.82 15.40
CA VAL A 55 0.40 6.25 15.08
C VAL A 55 1.41 7.31 14.64
N THR A 56 0.98 8.45 14.11
CA THR A 56 1.87 9.59 13.78
C THR A 56 2.67 10.10 15.00
N TRP A 57 2.25 9.79 16.23
CA TRP A 57 2.93 10.17 17.47
C TRP A 57 3.54 8.98 18.24
N GLU A 58 3.48 7.78 17.67
CA GLU A 58 3.96 6.53 18.27
C GLU A 58 5.35 6.14 17.72
N VAL A 59 5.70 4.85 17.79
CA VAL A 59 7.00 4.36 17.31
C VAL A 59 7.05 4.52 15.78
N PRO A 60 8.06 5.21 15.22
CA PRO A 60 8.21 5.32 13.77
C PRO A 60 8.26 3.95 13.10
N GLY A 61 7.54 3.77 12.00
CA GLY A 61 7.47 2.51 11.28
C GLY A 61 6.27 1.63 11.61
N GLU A 62 5.52 1.93 12.67
CA GLU A 62 4.38 1.10 13.09
C GLU A 62 3.24 1.11 12.06
N PRO A 63 2.59 -0.05 11.82
CA PRO A 63 1.54 -0.13 10.82
C PRO A 63 0.34 0.77 11.13
N GLN A 64 -0.04 1.55 10.12
CA GLN A 64 -1.08 2.58 10.23
C GLN A 64 -2.48 2.11 9.79
N LEU A 65 -2.61 0.92 9.20
CA LEU A 65 -3.92 0.38 8.84
C LEU A 65 -4.41 -0.60 9.90
N VAL A 66 -5.68 -0.49 10.27
CA VAL A 66 -6.36 -1.39 11.19
C VAL A 66 -7.51 -2.06 10.48
N ALA A 67 -7.47 -3.38 10.41
CA ALA A 67 -8.58 -4.24 10.04
C ALA A 67 -9.39 -4.56 11.30
N ILE A 68 -10.71 -4.46 11.21
CA ILE A 68 -11.64 -4.68 12.33
C ILE A 68 -12.74 -5.62 11.88
N ALA A 69 -13.00 -6.67 12.66
CA ALA A 69 -14.11 -7.58 12.48
C ALA A 69 -14.92 -7.69 13.77
N VAL A 70 -16.22 -7.44 13.68
CA VAL A 70 -17.16 -7.57 14.80
C VAL A 70 -18.26 -8.53 14.40
N ALA A 71 -18.37 -9.66 15.12
CA ALA A 71 -19.44 -10.63 14.95
C ALA A 71 -20.41 -10.55 16.14
N ARG A 72 -21.71 -10.63 15.88
CA ARG A 72 -22.78 -10.50 16.88
C ARG A 72 -23.61 -11.77 16.88
N ASP A 73 -23.71 -12.43 18.02
CA ASP A 73 -24.67 -13.52 18.25
C ASP A 73 -25.89 -12.96 18.99
N LEU A 74 -26.95 -12.71 18.24
CA LEU A 74 -28.19 -12.16 18.79
C LEU A 74 -28.99 -13.17 19.61
N ARG A 75 -28.68 -14.48 19.50
CA ARG A 75 -29.37 -15.53 20.27
C ARG A 75 -28.80 -15.57 21.68
N GLU A 76 -27.48 -15.55 21.78
CA GLU A 76 -26.76 -15.53 23.05
C GLU A 76 -26.59 -14.12 23.62
N SER A 77 -26.95 -13.08 22.84
CA SER A 77 -26.75 -11.67 23.18
C SER A 77 -25.28 -11.35 23.46
N THR A 78 -24.39 -11.91 22.64
CA THR A 78 -22.94 -11.73 22.75
C THR A 78 -22.33 -11.15 21.48
N PHE A 79 -21.07 -10.70 21.56
CA PHE A 79 -20.27 -10.31 20.41
C PHE A 79 -18.82 -10.79 20.52
N THR A 80 -18.20 -11.02 19.36
CA THR A 80 -16.75 -11.18 19.21
C THR A 80 -16.20 -9.93 18.53
N PHE A 81 -15.08 -9.39 19.05
CA PHE A 81 -14.43 -8.20 18.51
C PHE A 81 -12.95 -8.51 18.27
N GLU A 82 -12.53 -8.46 17.02
CA GLU A 82 -11.14 -8.67 16.63
C GLU A 82 -10.60 -7.46 15.86
N THR A 83 -9.33 -7.14 16.08
CA THR A 83 -8.58 -6.14 15.32
C THR A 83 -7.22 -6.69 14.91
N SER A 84 -6.66 -6.16 13.82
CA SER A 84 -5.30 -6.45 13.38
C SER A 84 -4.69 -5.27 12.64
N ARG A 85 -3.42 -4.97 12.94
CA ARG A 85 -2.65 -3.89 12.32
C ARG A 85 -1.87 -4.41 11.12
N HIS A 86 -1.82 -3.64 10.03
CA HIS A 86 -1.21 -4.03 8.77
C HIS A 86 -0.51 -2.87 8.08
N ALA A 87 0.64 -3.14 7.45
CA ALA A 87 1.39 -2.11 6.74
C ALA A 87 0.74 -1.73 5.41
N THR A 88 0.09 -2.68 4.73
CA THR A 88 -0.55 -2.46 3.43
C THR A 88 -2.00 -2.92 3.42
N ALA A 89 -2.81 -2.29 2.57
CA ALA A 89 -4.23 -2.59 2.46
C ALA A 89 -4.49 -4.05 2.02
N SER A 90 -3.61 -4.62 1.18
CA SER A 90 -3.76 -5.98 0.68
C SER A 90 -3.72 -7.03 1.81
N PHE A 91 -2.82 -6.88 2.79
CA PHE A 91 -2.76 -7.78 3.95
C PHE A 91 -3.95 -7.58 4.89
N ALA A 92 -4.38 -6.33 5.08
CA ALA A 92 -5.58 -6.03 5.89
C ALA A 92 -6.85 -6.64 5.28
N GLN A 93 -6.99 -6.56 3.96
CA GLN A 93 -8.10 -7.15 3.22
C GLN A 93 -8.07 -8.67 3.23
N ASN A 94 -6.88 -9.30 3.11
CA ASN A 94 -6.71 -10.74 3.31
C ASN A 94 -7.21 -11.18 4.70
N TRP A 95 -6.81 -10.47 5.75
CA TRP A 95 -7.23 -10.76 7.14
C TRP A 95 -8.75 -10.65 7.35
N LEU A 96 -9.40 -9.68 6.69
CA LEU A 96 -10.86 -9.53 6.71
C LEU A 96 -11.55 -10.61 5.87
N ALA A 97 -10.97 -11.00 4.74
CA ALA A 97 -11.49 -12.07 3.89
C ALA A 97 -11.47 -13.43 4.60
N ASP A 98 -10.41 -13.71 5.38
CA ASP A 98 -10.33 -14.90 6.25
C ASP A 98 -11.45 -14.94 7.31
N ARG A 99 -12.06 -13.79 7.63
CA ARG A 99 -13.23 -13.66 8.53
C ARG A 99 -14.57 -13.59 7.79
N GLY A 100 -14.56 -13.86 6.48
CA GLY A 100 -15.76 -13.93 5.66
C GLY A 100 -16.18 -12.60 5.03
N CYS A 101 -15.35 -11.56 5.07
CA CYS A 101 -15.62 -10.32 4.33
C CYS A 101 -15.41 -10.54 2.82
N PRO A 102 -16.39 -10.24 1.95
CA PRO A 102 -16.16 -10.27 0.51
C PRO A 102 -15.17 -9.16 0.10
N LEU A 103 -14.09 -9.52 -0.61
CA LEU A 103 -13.03 -8.59 -1.00
C LEU A 103 -13.55 -7.38 -1.80
N ASP A 104 -14.56 -7.57 -2.64
CA ASP A 104 -15.17 -6.50 -3.44
C ASP A 104 -15.91 -5.45 -2.58
N GLN A 105 -16.35 -5.82 -1.37
CA GLN A 105 -17.06 -4.92 -0.46
C GLN A 105 -16.12 -4.07 0.40
N ILE A 106 -14.84 -4.44 0.48
CA ILE A 106 -13.83 -3.73 1.28
C ILE A 106 -12.65 -3.21 0.44
N ALA A 107 -12.72 -3.37 -0.89
CA ALA A 107 -11.70 -2.89 -1.81
C ALA A 107 -11.54 -1.37 -1.73
N LEU A 108 -10.30 -0.90 -1.65
CA LEU A 108 -9.94 0.51 -1.74
C LEU A 108 -9.61 0.85 -3.20
N ARG A 109 -10.63 0.89 -4.06
CA ARG A 109 -10.45 1.14 -5.51
C ARG A 109 -11.44 2.19 -6.01
N GLY A 110 -10.97 3.06 -6.91
CA GLY A 110 -11.77 4.12 -7.50
C GLY A 110 -12.15 5.26 -6.54
N GLY A 111 -12.67 6.35 -7.11
CA GLY A 111 -13.11 7.51 -6.34
C GLY A 111 -11.93 8.29 -5.76
N ASP A 112 -11.88 8.38 -4.43
CA ASP A 112 -10.87 9.15 -3.69
C ASP A 112 -9.60 8.34 -3.35
N PHE A 113 -9.53 7.06 -3.76
CA PHE A 113 -8.37 6.20 -3.51
C PHE A 113 -7.34 6.29 -4.64
N ILE A 114 -6.06 6.17 -4.26
CA ILE A 114 -4.94 6.10 -5.19
C ILE A 114 -5.04 4.80 -6.00
N GLU A 115 -4.66 4.84 -7.28
CA GLU A 115 -4.76 3.68 -8.18
C GLU A 115 -3.42 2.92 -8.30
N PRO A 116 -3.46 1.59 -8.50
CA PRO A 116 -2.28 0.82 -8.88
C PRO A 116 -1.62 1.37 -10.15
N ALA A 117 -0.30 1.54 -10.15
CA ALA A 117 0.41 2.08 -11.30
C ALA A 117 0.50 1.12 -12.50
N ASP A 118 0.38 -0.20 -12.27
CA ASP A 118 0.50 -1.21 -13.33
C ASP A 118 -0.13 -2.57 -13.01
N ASP A 119 -0.27 -3.40 -14.06
CA ASP A 119 -0.78 -4.79 -13.98
C ASP A 119 0.03 -5.69 -13.02
N LEU A 120 1.31 -5.38 -12.77
CA LEU A 120 2.10 -6.17 -11.83
C LEU A 120 1.64 -5.89 -10.40
N THR A 121 1.43 -4.63 -10.06
CA THR A 121 0.86 -4.22 -8.76
C THR A 121 -0.46 -4.94 -8.51
N ILE A 122 -1.40 -4.89 -9.45
CA ILE A 122 -2.71 -5.57 -9.35
C ILE A 122 -2.56 -7.09 -9.09
N ARG A 123 -1.60 -7.74 -9.77
CA ARG A 123 -1.36 -9.19 -9.60
C ARG A 123 -0.80 -9.52 -8.22
N VAL A 124 0.14 -8.72 -7.71
CA VAL A 124 0.73 -8.93 -6.38
C VAL A 124 -0.31 -8.69 -5.29
N GLU A 125 -1.16 -7.66 -5.43
CA GLU A 125 -2.30 -7.45 -4.52
C GLU A 125 -3.22 -8.66 -4.45
N GLN A 126 -3.65 -9.15 -5.62
CA GLN A 126 -4.53 -10.32 -5.70
C GLN A 126 -3.89 -11.57 -5.09
N GLN A 127 -2.58 -11.74 -5.27
CA GLN A 127 -1.82 -12.82 -4.63
C GLN A 127 -1.85 -12.70 -3.10
N ILE A 128 -1.68 -11.49 -2.54
CA ILE A 128 -1.76 -11.27 -1.09
C ILE A 128 -3.20 -11.49 -0.59
N GLN A 129 -4.19 -10.86 -1.23
CA GLN A 129 -5.60 -10.87 -0.83
C GLN A 129 -6.24 -12.27 -0.85
N THR A 130 -5.71 -13.18 -1.67
CA THR A 130 -6.22 -14.56 -1.81
C THR A 130 -5.31 -15.60 -1.17
N SER A 131 -4.27 -15.17 -0.44
CA SER A 131 -3.30 -16.07 0.18
C SER A 131 -3.83 -16.75 1.44
N GLY A 132 -4.89 -16.22 2.05
CA GLY A 132 -5.41 -16.68 3.33
C GLY A 132 -4.31 -16.70 4.39
N SER A 133 -4.15 -17.82 5.10
CA SER A 133 -3.12 -17.98 6.12
C SER A 133 -1.75 -18.43 5.60
N ARG A 134 -1.49 -18.36 4.29
CA ARG A 134 -0.23 -18.85 3.70
C ARG A 134 0.98 -18.11 4.24
N TYR A 135 0.93 -16.78 4.31
CA TYR A 135 2.09 -15.98 4.72
C TYR A 135 2.18 -15.81 6.23
N GLU A 136 3.30 -16.23 6.81
CA GLU A 136 3.65 -15.91 8.19
C GLU A 136 4.33 -14.53 8.21
N VAL A 137 3.67 -13.52 8.77
CA VAL A 137 4.23 -12.16 8.88
C VAL A 137 5.37 -12.16 9.90
N LEU A 138 6.55 -11.73 9.46
CA LEU A 138 7.77 -11.65 10.27
C LEU A 138 8.04 -10.25 10.77
N ASP A 139 7.81 -9.24 9.93
CA ASP A 139 8.08 -7.84 10.22
C ASP A 139 7.31 -6.92 9.27
N THR A 140 7.12 -5.66 9.67
CA THR A 140 6.38 -4.65 8.92
C THR A 140 6.95 -3.27 9.14
N TYR A 141 6.76 -2.38 8.16
CA TYR A 141 7.15 -0.98 8.29
C TYR A 141 6.24 -0.09 7.45
N THR A 142 6.02 1.14 7.91
CA THR A 142 5.36 2.21 7.16
C THR A 142 6.08 3.56 7.35
N SER A 143 6.18 4.35 6.30
CA SER A 143 6.75 5.69 6.28
C SER A 143 5.87 6.62 5.45
N ASP A 144 5.50 7.75 6.05
CA ASP A 144 4.82 8.86 5.35
C ASP A 144 5.82 9.91 4.84
N ASP A 145 7.09 9.79 5.21
CA ASP A 145 8.17 10.67 4.73
C ASP A 145 8.54 10.32 3.30
N ASP A 146 8.97 11.30 2.49
CA ASP A 146 9.39 11.08 1.10
C ASP A 146 10.70 10.26 1.02
N PRO A 147 10.70 9.04 0.43
CA PRO A 147 9.58 8.40 -0.28
C PRO A 147 8.59 7.67 0.65
N SER A 148 7.28 7.95 0.49
CA SER A 148 6.27 7.25 1.27
C SER A 148 6.23 5.79 0.85
N GLU A 149 6.45 4.90 1.81
CA GLU A 149 6.61 3.48 1.60
C GLU A 149 5.96 2.66 2.71
N ALA A 150 5.54 1.46 2.36
CA ALA A 150 5.14 0.44 3.33
C ALA A 150 5.71 -0.90 2.90
N TRP A 151 6.09 -1.75 3.83
CA TRP A 151 6.45 -3.12 3.49
C TRP A 151 6.03 -4.14 4.53
N THR A 152 5.85 -5.37 4.06
CA THR A 152 5.58 -6.54 4.90
C THR A 152 6.57 -7.63 4.52
N LEU A 153 7.38 -8.05 5.49
CA LEU A 153 8.30 -9.18 5.37
C LEU A 153 7.58 -10.42 5.90
N VAL A 154 7.58 -11.48 5.10
CA VAL A 154 6.89 -12.73 5.44
C VAL A 154 7.78 -13.94 5.20
N ARG A 155 7.42 -15.05 5.83
CA ARG A 155 7.83 -16.39 5.41
C ARG A 155 6.69 -17.03 4.63
N ASP A 156 7.03 -17.55 3.45
CA ASP A 156 6.16 -18.35 2.61
C ASP A 156 6.54 -19.83 2.76
N PRO A 157 5.73 -20.64 3.47
CA PRO A 157 6.00 -22.05 3.68
C PRO A 157 5.80 -22.91 2.43
N GLU A 158 5.14 -22.37 1.39
CA GLU A 158 4.91 -23.07 0.12
C GLU A 158 6.05 -22.84 -0.89
N ALA A 159 6.99 -21.94 -0.59
CA ALA A 159 8.11 -21.62 -1.47
C ALA A 159 9.28 -22.60 -1.27
N ASP A 160 9.59 -23.39 -2.30
CA ASP A 160 10.73 -24.32 -2.32
C ASP A 160 12.09 -23.60 -2.32
N GLN A 161 12.13 -22.40 -2.88
CA GLN A 161 13.32 -21.55 -2.96
C GLN A 161 12.98 -20.12 -2.51
N ALA A 162 13.95 -19.48 -1.86
CA ALA A 162 13.82 -18.11 -1.37
C ALA A 162 12.50 -17.88 -0.59
N PRO A 163 12.28 -18.58 0.55
CA PRO A 163 11.00 -18.58 1.25
C PRO A 163 10.71 -17.27 1.99
N VAL A 164 11.68 -16.37 2.13
CA VAL A 164 11.44 -15.07 2.74
C VAL A 164 11.00 -14.11 1.64
N ARG A 165 9.76 -13.61 1.74
CA ARG A 165 9.18 -12.69 0.75
C ARG A 165 9.03 -11.30 1.35
N LEU A 166 9.34 -10.28 0.56
CA LEU A 166 9.13 -8.88 0.89
C LEU A 166 8.11 -8.30 -0.06
N PHE A 167 6.97 -7.84 0.47
CA PHE A 167 6.01 -7.06 -0.30
C PHE A 167 6.24 -5.59 -0.01
N HIS A 168 6.81 -4.88 -0.98
CA HIS A 168 7.21 -3.48 -0.84
C HIS A 168 6.30 -2.60 -1.67
N GLU A 169 5.61 -1.69 -0.99
CA GLU A 169 4.71 -0.68 -1.52
C GLU A 169 5.43 0.68 -1.54
N GLU A 170 5.42 1.36 -2.69
CA GLU A 170 5.98 2.71 -2.86
C GLU A 170 4.93 3.62 -3.48
N TRP A 171 4.78 4.81 -2.92
CA TRP A 171 3.79 5.79 -3.37
C TRP A 171 4.46 6.85 -4.26
N ASN A 172 3.82 7.15 -5.38
CA ASN A 172 4.18 8.26 -6.24
C ASN A 172 3.10 9.34 -6.12
N HIS A 173 3.32 10.28 -5.19
CA HIS A 173 2.39 11.36 -4.90
C HIS A 173 2.15 12.29 -6.11
N ASP A 174 3.15 12.51 -6.95
CA ASP A 174 3.04 13.34 -8.15
C ASP A 174 2.13 12.70 -9.20
N ALA A 175 2.25 11.38 -9.38
CA ALA A 175 1.43 10.63 -10.32
C ALA A 175 0.06 10.22 -9.75
N GLY A 176 -0.13 10.31 -8.43
CA GLY A 176 -1.32 9.79 -7.76
C GLY A 176 -1.47 8.28 -7.94
N THR A 177 -0.36 7.54 -7.90
CA THR A 177 -0.34 6.07 -8.06
C THR A 177 0.57 5.42 -7.01
N TYR A 178 0.42 4.12 -6.80
CA TYR A 178 1.34 3.30 -6.00
C TYR A 178 1.77 2.06 -6.75
N THR A 179 2.92 1.51 -6.36
CA THR A 179 3.38 0.19 -6.84
C THR A 179 3.53 -0.76 -5.67
N ILE A 180 3.25 -2.04 -5.90
CA ILE A 180 3.62 -3.13 -4.99
C ILE A 180 4.52 -4.10 -5.74
N ARG A 181 5.64 -4.47 -5.13
CA ARG A 181 6.61 -5.43 -5.66
C ARG A 181 6.87 -6.53 -4.65
N GLU A 182 6.90 -7.76 -5.15
CA GLU A 182 7.37 -8.91 -4.40
C GLU A 182 8.88 -9.06 -4.61
N GLY A 183 9.63 -9.19 -3.52
CA GLY A 183 11.01 -9.63 -3.51
C GLY A 183 11.15 -10.98 -2.83
N ALA A 184 12.14 -11.77 -3.23
CA ALA A 184 12.39 -13.09 -2.66
C ALA A 184 13.84 -13.25 -2.18
N PHE A 185 14.00 -13.75 -0.97
CA PHE A 185 15.27 -13.88 -0.27
C PHE A 185 15.45 -15.28 0.31
N ALA A 186 16.70 -15.75 0.37
CA ALA A 186 17.04 -17.04 0.96
C ALA A 186 16.72 -17.10 2.46
N ASP A 187 16.90 -15.98 3.17
CA ASP A 187 16.69 -15.85 4.60
C ASP A 187 16.40 -14.38 5.01
N VAL A 188 16.01 -14.22 6.27
CA VAL A 188 15.63 -12.94 6.88
C VAL A 188 16.81 -11.95 6.90
N GLY A 189 18.03 -12.43 7.15
CA GLY A 189 19.21 -11.56 7.20
C GLY A 189 19.57 -10.97 5.83
N ALA A 190 19.37 -11.74 4.75
CA ALA A 190 19.50 -11.25 3.39
C ALA A 190 18.47 -10.16 3.06
N ALA A 191 17.21 -10.37 3.46
CA ALA A 191 16.14 -9.39 3.28
C ALA A 191 16.43 -8.09 4.07
N GLN A 192 16.80 -8.22 5.35
CA GLN A 192 17.19 -7.09 6.20
C GLN A 192 18.38 -6.32 5.63
N THR A 193 19.41 -7.03 5.15
CA THR A 193 20.56 -6.37 4.51
C THR A 193 20.14 -5.55 3.30
N TRP A 194 19.16 -6.04 2.52
CA TRP A 194 18.61 -5.28 1.39
C TRP A 194 17.78 -4.09 1.85
N LEU A 195 16.93 -4.23 2.87
CA LEU A 195 16.16 -3.14 3.47
C LEU A 195 17.07 -2.02 3.99
N ASP A 196 18.13 -2.38 4.72
CA ASP A 196 19.07 -1.42 5.32
C ASP A 196 19.89 -0.66 4.27
N LYS A 197 20.34 -1.35 3.23
CA LYS A 197 21.28 -0.78 2.25
C LYS A 197 20.62 -0.28 0.98
N ARG A 198 19.40 -0.73 0.69
CA ARG A 198 18.70 -0.59 -0.59
C ARG A 198 19.64 -0.86 -1.77
N SER A 199 20.50 -1.88 -1.62
CA SER A 199 21.64 -2.11 -2.50
C SER A 199 21.20 -2.79 -3.80
N GLY A 200 20.65 -2.00 -4.72
CA GLY A 200 20.24 -2.44 -6.06
C GLY A 200 18.77 -2.87 -6.16
N PRO A 201 18.36 -3.40 -7.31
CA PRO A 201 16.97 -3.78 -7.54
C PRO A 201 16.52 -4.84 -6.56
N LEU A 202 15.25 -4.78 -6.16
CA LEU A 202 14.60 -5.83 -5.38
C LEU A 202 14.75 -7.19 -6.10
N PRO A 203 15.30 -8.23 -5.45
CA PRO A 203 15.46 -9.55 -6.07
C PRO A 203 14.09 -10.17 -6.40
N GLU A 204 13.85 -10.50 -7.67
CA GLU A 204 12.56 -11.06 -8.09
C GLU A 204 12.38 -12.51 -7.61
N PRO A 205 11.14 -12.92 -7.27
CA PRO A 205 10.73 -14.30 -7.11
C PRO A 205 11.25 -15.24 -8.21
N PRO A 206 11.86 -16.40 -7.88
CA PRO A 206 12.29 -17.39 -8.87
C PRO A 206 11.18 -17.79 -9.84
N GLU A 207 9.94 -17.84 -9.36
CA GLU A 207 8.75 -18.23 -10.13
C GLU A 207 8.42 -17.24 -11.25
N TYR A 208 8.87 -15.98 -11.14
CA TYR A 208 8.68 -14.97 -12.18
C TYR A 208 9.62 -15.19 -13.36
N SER A 209 10.77 -15.84 -13.14
CA SER A 209 11.72 -16.24 -14.18
C SER A 209 11.16 -17.33 -15.09
N ASP A 210 10.49 -18.32 -14.49
CA ASP A 210 10.03 -19.54 -15.15
C ASP A 210 8.71 -19.34 -15.92
N ARG A 211 7.88 -18.38 -15.49
CA ARG A 211 6.66 -17.98 -16.18
C ARG A 211 6.85 -16.66 -16.93
N ASN A 212 7.44 -16.73 -18.11
CA ASN A 212 7.45 -15.63 -19.08
C ASN A 212 8.16 -14.36 -18.59
N GLY A 213 9.26 -14.51 -17.84
CA GLY A 213 9.98 -13.44 -17.17
C GLY A 213 10.43 -12.29 -18.08
N ASP A 214 10.67 -12.51 -19.37
CA ASP A 214 11.06 -11.44 -20.29
C ASP A 214 9.98 -10.37 -20.51
N ALA A 215 8.70 -10.78 -20.52
CA ALA A 215 7.59 -9.84 -20.73
C ALA A 215 7.30 -9.00 -19.47
N ILE A 216 7.50 -9.58 -18.28
CA ILE A 216 7.36 -8.88 -17.00
C ILE A 216 8.56 -7.95 -16.78
N ARG A 217 9.79 -8.43 -17.01
CA ARG A 217 11.02 -7.63 -16.94
C ARG A 217 10.99 -6.42 -17.87
N ALA A 218 10.54 -6.59 -19.11
CA ALA A 218 10.41 -5.49 -20.07
C ALA A 218 9.44 -4.41 -19.60
N ARG A 219 8.34 -4.79 -18.92
CA ARG A 219 7.35 -3.85 -18.38
C ARG A 219 7.87 -3.13 -17.13
N VAL A 220 8.51 -3.84 -16.20
CA VAL A 220 9.10 -3.24 -14.99
C VAL A 220 10.21 -2.25 -15.33
N ALA A 221 11.07 -2.58 -16.29
CA ALA A 221 12.09 -1.66 -16.78
C ALA A 221 11.48 -0.38 -17.41
N LEU A 222 10.39 -0.53 -18.17
CA LEU A 222 9.69 0.60 -18.79
C LEU A 222 9.03 1.51 -17.75
N SER A 223 8.40 0.96 -16.71
CA SER A 223 7.81 1.73 -15.62
C SER A 223 8.87 2.53 -14.85
N ARG A 224 10.08 1.98 -14.65
CA ARG A 224 11.20 2.69 -14.01
C ARG A 224 11.79 3.81 -14.89
N SER A 225 11.85 3.61 -16.21
CA SER A 225 12.33 4.65 -17.13
C SER A 225 11.33 5.80 -17.32
N ALA A 226 10.03 5.55 -17.15
CA ALA A 226 9.01 6.59 -17.24
C ALA A 226 9.03 7.56 -16.03
N GLY A 227 9.46 7.10 -14.85
CA GLY A 227 9.67 7.96 -13.67
C GLY A 227 11.00 8.72 -13.67
N ALA A 228 12.00 8.23 -14.40
CA ALA A 228 13.30 8.88 -14.53
C ALA A 228 13.36 9.82 -15.74
N THR A 229 12.52 10.86 -15.78
CA THR A 229 12.76 11.97 -16.71
C THR A 229 13.86 12.85 -16.11
N ALA A 230 15.11 12.42 -16.26
CA ALA A 230 16.27 13.26 -15.98
C ALA A 230 16.21 14.48 -16.89
N ILE A 231 15.96 15.65 -16.31
CA ILE A 231 16.10 16.94 -16.98
C ILE A 231 17.54 17.01 -17.51
N PRO A 232 17.78 17.16 -18.82
CA PRO A 232 19.12 17.33 -19.33
C PRO A 232 19.68 18.65 -18.78
N GLN A 233 20.73 18.57 -17.94
CA GLN A 233 21.55 19.74 -17.64
C GLN A 233 22.16 20.22 -18.95
N ALA A 234 21.61 21.31 -19.49
CA ALA A 234 22.22 22.05 -20.58
C ALA A 234 23.54 22.64 -20.07
N SER A 235 24.64 22.00 -20.44
CA SER A 235 26.00 22.51 -20.23
C SER A 235 26.14 23.88 -20.90
N LEU A 236 26.31 24.92 -20.09
CA LEU A 236 26.89 26.19 -20.48
C LEU A 236 28.41 26.00 -20.53
N ASP A 237 28.99 25.95 -21.73
CA ASP A 237 30.32 26.52 -21.97
C ASP A 237 30.64 26.73 -23.48
N ALA A 238 30.49 28.00 -23.89
CA ALA A 238 31.30 28.83 -24.82
C ALA A 238 31.60 28.39 -26.29
N PRO A 239 32.07 29.29 -27.20
CA PRO A 239 32.12 30.76 -27.21
C PRO A 239 31.53 31.43 -28.48
N ARG A 240 31.40 32.77 -28.40
CA ARG A 240 31.05 33.75 -29.45
C ARG A 240 31.60 33.43 -30.85
N THR A 241 30.78 33.63 -31.88
CA THR A 241 31.24 34.16 -33.18
C THR A 241 30.18 35.09 -33.77
N MET A 242 30.63 36.29 -34.10
CA MET A 242 29.89 37.46 -34.57
C MET A 242 29.87 37.44 -36.10
N MET A 243 28.72 37.47 -36.77
CA MET A 243 28.65 37.82 -38.20
C MET A 243 27.39 38.60 -38.59
N ALA A 244 27.66 39.87 -38.88
CA ALA A 244 27.13 40.75 -39.92
C ALA A 244 25.66 40.62 -40.39
N LYS A 245 24.93 41.71 -40.17
CA LYS A 245 23.62 42.08 -40.73
C LYS A 245 23.81 42.70 -42.14
N PRO A 246 23.02 42.38 -43.17
CA PRO A 246 22.99 43.18 -44.39
C PRO A 246 22.02 44.37 -44.24
N LEU A 247 22.52 45.53 -44.67
CA LEU A 247 21.78 46.78 -44.83
C LEU A 247 20.67 46.67 -45.88
N GLN A 248 19.49 47.19 -45.55
CA GLN A 248 18.50 47.65 -46.53
C GLN A 248 18.28 49.15 -46.32
N THR A 249 18.32 49.88 -47.43
CA THR A 249 17.97 51.31 -47.59
C THR A 249 17.17 51.41 -48.89
N PRO A 250 16.54 52.56 -49.21
CA PRO A 250 15.79 53.52 -48.40
C PRO A 250 14.40 53.82 -49.03
N VAL A 251 13.45 54.38 -48.27
CA VAL A 251 12.46 55.32 -48.83
C VAL A 251 12.16 56.44 -47.84
N GLN A 252 12.27 57.67 -48.34
CA GLN A 252 12.02 58.97 -47.72
C GLN A 252 10.54 59.17 -47.32
N GLY A 253 10.29 59.99 -46.29
CA GLY A 253 8.95 60.57 -46.11
C GLY A 253 8.62 61.26 -44.78
N ARG A 254 9.23 62.43 -44.55
CA ARG A 254 8.64 63.68 -43.98
C ARG A 254 7.83 63.68 -42.65
N LEU A 255 8.45 64.33 -41.65
CA LEU A 255 7.93 65.23 -40.61
C LEU A 255 6.42 65.50 -40.53
N LEU A 256 5.82 65.24 -39.36
CA LEU A 256 5.49 66.22 -38.31
C LEU A 256 5.37 65.52 -36.95
#